data_AF-A0A1K1PME9-F1
#
_entry.id   AF-A0A1K1PME9-F1
#
_cell.length_a   1.000
_cell.length_b   1.000
_cell.length_c   1.000
_cell.angle_alpha   90.00
_cell.angle_beta   90.00
_cell.angle_gamma   90.00
#
_symmetry.space_group_name_H-M   'P 1'
#
loop_
_entity.id
_entity.type
_entity.pdbx_description
1 polymer ?
#
loop_
_entity_poly.entity_id
_entity_poly.type
_entity_poly.pdbx_seq_one_letter_code
_entity_poly.pdbx_strand_id
1 'polypeptide(L)'
;MKKSIALLVLLITVSSCWKNKSPEDLIRLKEKFKSQVSSFEKKKITANKNVTKGLSSLSALKGALEEAKNEDKEFAKVYGDWEKVNKRVENLNKEYEDLKTKASNLFAAMETQTNSLSDAQSKKTLLSAISKARTKYNATLTNTSKAIEKLRLLHGDAVEVVKALEVAAALNSFDNINNQMESIEGRVEGIMQELNVAVVESKKLYEKKITELGE
;
A
#
# COMPACT_ATOMS: atom_id res chain seq x y z
N MET A 1 13.32 -73.93 21.97
CA MET A 1 12.97 -73.04 20.84
C MET A 1 12.20 -71.81 21.34
N LYS A 2 12.87 -70.74 21.78
CA LYS A 2 12.24 -69.46 22.17
C LYS A 2 13.25 -68.30 22.14
N LYS A 3 13.96 -68.03 21.04
CA LYS A 3 14.86 -66.84 20.96
C LYS A 3 15.02 -66.19 19.57
N SER A 4 14.10 -66.40 18.62
CA SER A 4 14.31 -65.90 17.24
C SER A 4 13.17 -65.08 16.63
N ILE A 5 12.21 -64.58 17.42
CA ILE A 5 11.07 -63.79 16.87
C ILE A 5 11.19 -62.28 17.19
N ALA A 6 12.25 -61.84 17.88
CA ALA A 6 12.37 -60.44 18.30
C ALA A 6 13.07 -59.52 17.27
N LEU A 7 13.62 -60.03 16.16
CA LEU A 7 14.48 -59.22 15.28
C LEU A 7 13.83 -58.68 14.00
N LEU A 8 12.59 -59.03 13.67
CA LEU A 8 11.94 -58.61 12.42
C LEU A 8 10.94 -57.46 12.56
N VAL A 9 10.67 -56.98 13.77
CA VAL A 9 9.71 -55.87 14.01
C VAL A 9 10.41 -54.50 14.13
N LEU A 10 11.75 -54.46 14.22
CA LEU A 10 12.50 -53.22 14.42
C LEU A 10 12.86 -52.46 13.13
N LEU A 11 12.47 -52.94 11.95
CA LEU A 11 12.86 -52.37 10.65
C LEU A 11 11.75 -51.57 9.94
N ILE A 12 10.59 -51.35 10.56
CA ILE A 12 9.44 -50.66 9.94
C ILE A 12 9.22 -49.22 10.47
N THR A 13 10.06 -48.70 11.37
CA THR A 13 9.85 -47.35 11.94
C THR A 13 10.61 -46.22 11.23
N VAL A 14 11.28 -46.47 10.09
CA VAL A 14 12.06 -45.43 9.37
C VAL A 14 11.41 -44.88 8.09
N SER A 15 10.17 -45.25 7.75
CA SER A 15 9.48 -44.70 6.57
C SER A 15 8.67 -43.43 6.82
N SER A 16 8.72 -42.81 8.00
CA SER A 16 7.99 -41.56 8.27
C SER A 16 8.82 -40.28 8.22
N CYS A 17 10.10 -40.32 7.84
CA CYS A 17 10.92 -39.09 7.71
C CYS A 17 10.57 -38.20 6.50
N TRP A 18 9.53 -38.53 5.74
CA TRP A 18 9.08 -37.78 4.55
C TRP A 18 7.66 -37.22 4.72
N LYS A 19 7.16 -37.15 5.97
CA LYS A 19 6.00 -36.32 6.32
C LYS A 19 6.36 -34.85 6.58
N ASN A 20 7.52 -34.39 6.10
CA ASN A 20 7.68 -32.96 5.81
C ASN A 20 6.87 -32.66 4.54
N LYS A 21 5.56 -32.49 4.70
CA LYS A 21 4.78 -31.70 3.75
C LYS A 21 5.59 -30.43 3.52
N SER A 22 6.04 -30.18 2.28
CA SER A 22 6.52 -28.86 1.89
C SER A 22 5.45 -27.89 2.38
N PRO A 23 5.72 -27.02 3.37
CA PRO A 23 4.65 -26.28 4.00
C PRO A 23 4.08 -25.38 2.92
N GLU A 24 2.82 -25.59 2.58
CA GLU A 24 2.04 -24.77 1.64
C GLU A 24 2.06 -23.27 2.02
N ASP A 25 2.64 -22.91 3.17
CA ASP A 25 2.74 -21.56 3.69
C ASP A 25 3.48 -20.59 2.77
N LEU A 26 4.66 -20.92 2.24
CA LEU A 26 5.42 -19.88 1.53
C LEU A 26 4.78 -19.48 0.19
N ILE A 27 4.34 -20.46 -0.60
CA ILE A 27 3.63 -20.20 -1.87
C ILE A 27 2.29 -19.51 -1.60
N ARG A 28 1.52 -19.98 -0.61
CA ARG A 28 0.23 -19.36 -0.24
C ARG A 28 0.39 -17.93 0.29
N LEU A 29 1.42 -17.66 1.09
CA LEU A 29 1.72 -16.31 1.58
C LEU A 29 2.15 -15.39 0.44
N LYS A 30 2.93 -15.90 -0.53
CA LYS A 30 3.28 -15.17 -1.74
C LYS A 30 2.04 -14.78 -2.55
N GLU A 31 1.10 -15.70 -2.76
CA GLU A 31 -0.15 -15.41 -3.46
C GLU A 31 -1.06 -14.44 -2.68
N LYS A 32 -1.16 -14.59 -1.36
CA LYS A 32 -1.89 -13.62 -0.51
C LYS A 32 -1.29 -12.22 -0.58
N PHE A 33 0.04 -12.13 -0.60
CA PHE A 33 0.75 -10.86 -0.74
C PHE A 33 0.51 -10.25 -2.13
N LYS A 34 0.64 -11.02 -3.21
CA LYS A 34 0.31 -10.58 -4.59
C LYS A 34 -1.13 -10.07 -4.73
N SER A 35 -2.08 -10.78 -4.15
CA SER A 35 -3.49 -10.35 -4.11
C SER A 35 -3.63 -9.01 -3.38
N GLN A 36 -2.90 -8.81 -2.28
CA GLN A 36 -2.90 -7.54 -1.54
C GLN A 36 -2.30 -6.39 -2.35
N VAL A 37 -1.19 -6.62 -3.04
CA VAL A 37 -0.58 -5.61 -3.93
C VAL A 37 -1.59 -5.16 -5.00
N SER A 38 -2.34 -6.11 -5.56
CA SER A 38 -3.38 -5.82 -6.54
C SER A 38 -4.55 -5.01 -5.94
N SER A 39 -4.94 -5.31 -4.70
CA SER A 39 -5.98 -4.55 -3.98
C SER A 39 -5.52 -3.11 -3.70
N PHE A 40 -4.31 -2.96 -3.16
CA PHE A 40 -3.68 -1.67 -2.90
C PHE A 40 -3.57 -0.83 -4.18
N GLU A 41 -3.11 -1.41 -5.29
CA GLU A 41 -3.01 -0.73 -6.59
C GLU A 41 -4.38 -0.21 -7.06
N LYS A 42 -5.44 -1.02 -6.95
CA LYS A 42 -6.80 -0.60 -7.31
C LYS A 42 -7.31 0.55 -6.43
N LYS A 43 -7.08 0.49 -5.11
CA LYS A 43 -7.47 1.58 -4.20
C LYS A 43 -6.66 2.84 -4.46
N LYS A 44 -5.36 2.73 -4.75
CA LYS A 44 -4.49 3.84 -5.15
C LYS A 44 -5.05 4.54 -6.38
N ILE A 45 -5.36 3.80 -7.45
CA ILE A 45 -5.94 4.35 -8.68
C ILE A 45 -7.29 5.04 -8.39
N THR A 46 -8.13 4.43 -7.56
CA THR A 46 -9.42 5.01 -7.18
C THR A 46 -9.25 6.29 -6.37
N ALA A 47 -8.31 6.32 -5.41
CA ALA A 47 -8.00 7.52 -4.64
C ALA A 47 -7.52 8.65 -5.56
N ASN A 48 -6.58 8.35 -6.47
CA ASN A 48 -6.10 9.32 -7.46
C ASN A 48 -7.25 9.93 -8.27
N LYS A 49 -8.12 9.09 -8.84
CA LYS A 49 -9.28 9.56 -9.61
C LYS A 49 -10.18 10.50 -8.81
N ASN A 50 -10.40 10.23 -7.52
CA ASN A 50 -11.24 11.09 -6.67
C ASN A 50 -10.53 12.39 -6.29
N VAL A 51 -9.22 12.37 -6.05
CA VAL A 51 -8.42 13.58 -5.82
C VAL A 51 -8.46 14.48 -7.04
N THR A 52 -8.21 13.95 -8.24
CA THR A 52 -8.32 14.72 -9.50
C THR A 52 -9.72 15.29 -9.68
N LYS A 53 -10.77 14.51 -9.41
CA LYS A 53 -12.15 15.01 -9.47
C LYS A 53 -12.41 16.12 -8.46
N GLY A 54 -11.93 15.97 -7.23
CA GLY A 54 -12.05 16.96 -6.16
C GLY A 54 -11.41 18.29 -6.57
N LEU A 55 -10.20 18.25 -7.14
CA LEU A 55 -9.54 19.42 -7.71
C LEU A 55 -10.36 20.08 -8.81
N SER A 56 -10.80 19.32 -9.82
CA SER A 56 -11.64 19.87 -10.89
C SER A 56 -12.94 20.50 -10.36
N SER A 57 -13.53 19.92 -9.32
CA SER A 57 -14.72 20.47 -8.68
C SER A 57 -14.43 21.78 -7.93
N LEU A 58 -13.27 21.88 -7.28
CA LEU A 58 -12.83 23.09 -6.60
C LEU A 58 -12.60 24.24 -7.59
N SER A 59 -11.94 23.94 -8.71
CA SER A 59 -11.72 24.91 -9.79
C SER A 59 -13.02 25.35 -10.45
N ALA A 60 -13.99 24.45 -10.60
CA ALA A 60 -15.32 24.79 -11.09
C ALA A 60 -16.12 25.65 -10.10
N LEU A 61 -16.05 25.36 -8.80
CA LEU A 61 -16.71 26.18 -7.76
C LEU A 61 -16.20 27.61 -7.81
N LYS A 62 -14.88 27.80 -7.86
CA LYS A 62 -14.30 29.14 -7.95
C LYS A 62 -14.89 29.95 -9.12
N GLY A 63 -14.92 29.38 -10.32
CA GLY A 63 -15.51 30.06 -11.49
C GLY A 63 -17.01 30.32 -11.35
N ALA A 64 -17.76 29.41 -10.72
CA ALA A 64 -19.19 29.61 -10.47
C ALA A 64 -19.47 30.76 -9.50
N LEU A 65 -18.60 30.95 -8.49
CA LEU A 65 -18.69 32.06 -7.54
C LEU A 65 -18.35 33.41 -8.19
N GLU A 66 -17.33 33.46 -9.05
CA GLU A 66 -17.01 34.66 -9.84
C GLU A 66 -18.17 35.08 -10.77
N GLU A 67 -18.99 34.12 -11.21
CA GLU A 67 -20.17 34.35 -12.06
C GLU A 67 -21.49 34.48 -11.28
N ALA A 68 -21.47 34.41 -9.94
CA ALA A 68 -22.64 34.41 -9.05
C ALA A 68 -23.72 33.37 -9.43
N LYS A 69 -23.31 32.14 -9.77
CA LYS A 69 -24.21 31.07 -10.25
C LYS A 69 -24.36 29.92 -9.26
N ASN A 70 -25.59 29.70 -8.79
CA ASN A 70 -26.01 28.49 -8.04
C ASN A 70 -25.04 28.07 -6.90
N GLU A 71 -24.57 29.05 -6.12
CA GLU A 71 -23.45 28.90 -5.18
C GLU A 71 -23.64 27.73 -4.21
N ASP A 72 -24.80 27.65 -3.54
CA ASP A 72 -25.13 26.57 -2.59
C ASP A 72 -24.98 25.17 -3.20
N LYS A 73 -25.41 25.01 -4.45
CA LYS A 73 -25.34 23.73 -5.17
C LYS A 73 -23.90 23.35 -5.48
N GLU A 74 -23.08 24.33 -5.86
CA GLU A 74 -21.67 24.09 -6.16
C GLU A 74 -20.88 23.79 -4.88
N PHE A 75 -21.14 24.49 -3.77
CA PHE A 75 -20.55 24.16 -2.47
C PHE A 75 -20.90 22.73 -2.05
N ALA A 76 -22.19 22.37 -2.07
CA ALA A 76 -22.63 21.02 -1.69
C ALA A 76 -21.96 19.92 -2.54
N LYS A 77 -21.78 20.17 -3.83
CA LYS A 77 -21.09 19.27 -4.75
C LYS A 77 -19.60 19.11 -4.40
N VAL A 78 -18.89 20.21 -4.13
CA VAL A 78 -17.46 20.17 -3.77
C VAL A 78 -17.25 19.50 -2.42
N TYR A 79 -18.03 19.84 -1.39
CA TYR A 79 -17.98 19.14 -0.10
C TYR A 79 -18.22 17.64 -0.27
N GLY A 80 -19.22 17.25 -1.07
CA GLY A 80 -19.52 15.85 -1.35
C GLY A 80 -18.41 15.09 -2.09
N ASP A 81 -17.63 15.77 -2.93
CA ASP A 81 -16.49 15.17 -3.62
C ASP A 81 -15.26 15.05 -2.70
N TRP A 82 -14.99 16.04 -1.85
CA TRP A 82 -13.89 15.95 -0.85
C TRP A 82 -14.18 14.94 0.27
N GLU A 83 -15.43 14.78 0.67
CA GLU A 83 -15.84 13.69 1.57
C GLU A 83 -15.57 12.30 0.96
N LYS A 84 -15.75 12.14 -0.36
CA LYS A 84 -15.36 10.90 -1.06
C LYS A 84 -13.85 10.74 -1.07
N VAL A 85 -13.08 11.81 -1.28
CA VAL A 85 -11.61 11.78 -1.19
C VAL A 85 -11.18 11.24 0.17
N ASN A 86 -11.70 11.81 1.27
CA ASN A 86 -11.37 11.34 2.62
C ASN A 86 -11.61 9.83 2.78
N LYS A 87 -12.81 9.37 2.42
CA LYS A 87 -13.17 7.93 2.44
C LYS A 87 -12.21 7.08 1.61
N ARG A 88 -11.71 7.56 0.47
CA ARG A 88 -10.75 6.81 -0.35
C ARG A 88 -9.36 6.78 0.25
N VAL A 89 -8.91 7.87 0.87
CA VAL A 89 -7.63 7.94 1.58
C VAL A 89 -7.63 7.00 2.79
N GLU A 90 -8.71 6.97 3.57
CA GLU A 90 -8.86 6.03 4.70
C GLU A 90 -8.82 4.57 4.24
N ASN A 91 -9.52 4.24 3.14
CA ASN A 91 -9.49 2.90 2.58
C ASN A 91 -8.09 2.53 2.05
N LEU A 92 -7.39 3.47 1.43
CA LEU A 92 -6.00 3.27 0.99
C LEU A 92 -5.07 2.98 2.18
N ASN A 93 -5.27 3.69 3.31
CA ASN A 93 -4.53 3.44 4.54
C ASN A 93 -4.79 2.04 5.10
N LYS A 94 -6.03 1.54 5.04
CA LYS A 94 -6.35 0.16 5.43
C LYS A 94 -5.60 -0.87 4.57
N GLU A 95 -5.63 -0.70 3.24
CA GLU A 95 -4.89 -1.60 2.34
C GLU A 95 -3.38 -1.54 2.56
N TYR A 96 -2.85 -0.37 2.96
CA TYR A 96 -1.44 -0.20 3.31
C TYR A 96 -1.06 -1.00 4.56
N GLU A 97 -1.87 -0.95 5.63
CA GLU A 97 -1.61 -1.75 6.84
C GLU A 97 -1.70 -3.26 6.56
N ASP A 98 -2.65 -3.68 5.71
CA ASP A 98 -2.75 -5.06 5.25
C ASP A 98 -1.55 -5.47 4.40
N LEU A 99 -1.05 -4.57 3.54
CA LEU A 99 0.15 -4.78 2.73
C LEU A 99 1.39 -4.99 3.60
N LYS A 100 1.58 -4.12 4.58
CA LYS A 100 2.66 -4.21 5.59
C LYS A 100 2.59 -5.52 6.37
N THR A 101 1.40 -5.92 6.82
CA THR A 101 1.20 -7.16 7.56
C THR A 101 1.53 -8.38 6.70
N LYS A 102 1.01 -8.45 5.47
CA LYS A 102 1.26 -9.57 4.57
C LYS A 102 2.71 -9.67 4.12
N ALA A 103 3.38 -8.53 3.91
CA ALA A 103 4.81 -8.51 3.63
C ALA A 103 5.62 -9.06 4.81
N SER A 104 5.32 -8.61 6.03
CA SER A 104 5.98 -9.10 7.24
C SER A 104 5.87 -10.62 7.37
N ASN A 105 4.65 -11.16 7.19
CA ASN A 105 4.39 -12.59 7.22
C ASN A 105 5.16 -13.36 6.12
N LEU A 106 5.22 -12.81 4.91
CA LEU A 106 5.98 -13.40 3.81
C LEU A 106 7.48 -13.46 4.14
N PHE A 107 8.06 -12.37 4.62
CA PHE A 107 9.47 -12.35 5.01
C PHE A 107 9.77 -13.32 6.16
N ALA A 108 8.91 -13.37 7.19
CA ALA A 108 9.08 -14.29 8.31
C ALA A 108 9.05 -15.77 7.86
N ALA A 109 8.16 -16.10 6.92
CA ALA A 109 8.09 -17.44 6.34
C ALA A 109 9.34 -17.76 5.50
N MET A 110 9.85 -16.81 4.71
CA MET A 110 11.10 -16.98 3.95
C MET A 110 12.28 -17.23 4.88
N GLU A 111 12.39 -16.48 5.99
CA GLU A 111 13.44 -16.68 6.99
C GLU A 111 13.34 -18.03 7.68
N THR A 112 12.13 -18.43 8.09
CA THR A 112 11.88 -19.72 8.73
C THR A 112 12.30 -20.88 7.82
N GLN A 113 11.85 -20.85 6.57
CA GLN A 113 12.18 -21.88 5.58
C GLN A 113 13.67 -21.91 5.22
N THR A 114 14.33 -20.74 5.20
CA THR A 114 15.77 -20.66 4.95
C THR A 114 16.57 -21.17 6.15
N ASN A 115 16.09 -20.92 7.37
CA ASN A 115 16.76 -21.37 8.58
C ASN A 115 16.74 -22.88 8.76
N SER A 116 15.76 -23.58 8.17
CA SER A 116 15.67 -25.04 8.18
C SER A 116 16.61 -25.73 7.18
N LEU A 117 17.36 -24.98 6.37
CA LEU A 117 18.32 -25.55 5.43
C LEU A 117 19.56 -26.09 6.16
N SER A 118 19.96 -27.32 5.80
CA SER A 118 21.19 -27.95 6.32
C SER A 118 22.45 -27.41 5.64
N ASP A 119 22.37 -26.96 4.38
CA ASP A 119 23.51 -26.40 3.67
C ASP A 119 23.82 -24.97 4.15
N ALA A 120 24.98 -24.80 4.80
CA ALA A 120 25.37 -23.56 5.44
C ALA A 120 25.57 -22.41 4.43
N GLN A 121 26.11 -22.70 3.25
CA GLN A 121 26.38 -21.68 2.24
C GLN A 121 25.09 -21.15 1.61
N SER A 122 24.15 -22.04 1.26
CA SER A 122 22.83 -21.67 0.74
C SER A 122 22.04 -20.90 1.79
N LYS A 123 22.03 -21.38 3.04
CA LYS A 123 21.39 -20.68 4.17
C LYS A 123 21.91 -19.24 4.32
N LYS A 124 23.24 -19.06 4.36
CA LYS A 124 23.87 -17.74 4.46
C LYS A 124 23.50 -16.83 3.29
N THR A 125 23.55 -17.36 2.07
CA THR A 125 23.25 -16.60 0.85
C THR A 125 21.80 -16.12 0.82
N LEU A 126 20.85 -17.02 1.10
CA LEU A 126 19.43 -16.71 1.09
C LEU A 126 19.03 -15.77 2.23
N LEU A 127 19.54 -15.96 3.45
CA LEU A 127 19.27 -15.04 4.56
C LEU A 127 19.79 -13.62 4.27
N SER A 128 20.96 -13.50 3.65
CA SER A 128 21.50 -12.20 3.23
C SER A 128 20.58 -11.51 2.21
N ALA A 129 20.12 -12.26 1.19
CA ALA A 129 19.18 -11.74 0.20
C ALA A 129 17.84 -11.32 0.81
N ILE A 130 17.27 -12.15 1.68
CA ILE A 130 16.02 -11.87 2.40
C ILE A 130 16.15 -10.61 3.26
N SER A 131 17.25 -10.47 4.01
CA SER A 131 17.49 -9.31 4.87
C SER A 131 17.60 -8.01 4.08
N LYS A 132 18.34 -8.03 2.95
CA LYS A 132 18.42 -6.88 2.03
C LYS A 132 17.06 -6.51 1.46
N ALA A 133 16.33 -7.49 0.94
CA ALA A 133 14.98 -7.29 0.38
C ALA A 133 14.01 -6.72 1.43
N ARG A 134 14.02 -7.24 2.66
CA ARG A 134 13.20 -6.73 3.78
C ARG A 134 13.56 -5.28 4.11
N THR A 135 14.85 -4.96 4.18
CA THR A 135 15.32 -3.60 4.50
C THR A 135 14.85 -2.60 3.44
N LYS A 136 15.07 -2.91 2.16
CA LYS A 136 14.60 -2.08 1.03
C LYS A 136 13.08 -1.92 1.05
N TYR A 137 12.35 -3.01 1.27
CA TYR A 137 10.90 -2.97 1.28
C TYR A 137 10.32 -2.20 2.48
N ASN A 138 10.95 -2.26 3.66
CA ASN A 138 10.54 -1.47 4.82
C ASN A 138 10.72 0.04 4.58
N ALA A 139 11.77 0.44 3.84
CA ALA A 139 11.93 1.82 3.40
C ALA A 139 10.79 2.24 2.45
N THR A 140 10.42 1.37 1.50
CA THR A 140 9.24 1.57 0.64
C THR A 140 7.96 1.74 1.46
N LEU A 141 7.70 0.89 2.45
CA LEU A 141 6.52 1.00 3.30
C LEU A 141 6.51 2.31 4.10
N THR A 142 7.68 2.78 4.56
CA THR A 142 7.80 4.06 5.26
C THR A 142 7.44 5.23 4.35
N ASN A 143 7.96 5.25 3.12
CA ASN A 143 7.65 6.29 2.14
C ASN A 143 6.18 6.25 1.71
N THR A 144 5.60 5.05 1.62
CA THR A 144 4.18 4.87 1.30
C THR A 144 3.28 5.46 2.39
N SER A 145 3.60 5.23 3.67
CA SER A 145 2.89 5.84 4.80
C SER A 145 2.95 7.37 4.73
N LYS A 146 4.13 7.93 4.46
CA LYS A 146 4.30 9.38 4.29
C LYS A 146 3.47 9.93 3.12
N ALA A 147 3.40 9.22 2.00
CA ALA A 147 2.60 9.64 0.86
C ALA A 147 1.09 9.61 1.17
N ILE A 148 0.61 8.61 1.92
CA ILE A 148 -0.77 8.56 2.41
C ILE A 148 -1.04 9.74 3.36
N GLU A 149 -0.11 10.07 4.25
CA GLU A 149 -0.25 11.23 5.13
C GLU A 149 -0.32 12.54 4.33
N LYS A 150 0.51 12.70 3.29
CA LYS A 150 0.41 13.85 2.38
C LYS A 150 -0.96 13.95 1.70
N LEU A 151 -1.62 12.83 1.37
CA LEU A 151 -3.01 12.84 0.87
C LEU A 151 -4.01 13.33 1.92
N ARG A 152 -3.83 12.96 3.18
CA ARG A 152 -4.69 13.42 4.29
C ARG A 152 -4.56 14.92 4.49
N LEU A 153 -3.33 15.42 4.49
CA LEU A 153 -3.05 16.85 4.56
C LEU A 153 -3.65 17.59 3.36
N LEU A 154 -3.47 17.07 2.15
CA LEU A 154 -4.04 17.64 0.94
C LEU A 154 -5.58 17.75 1.00
N HIS A 155 -6.25 16.72 1.53
CA HIS A 155 -7.69 16.79 1.80
C HIS A 155 -8.03 17.90 2.79
N GLY A 156 -7.29 18.01 3.90
CA GLY A 156 -7.50 19.08 4.89
C GLY A 156 -7.36 20.46 4.28
N ASP A 157 -6.27 20.70 3.54
CA ASP A 157 -6.00 21.96 2.86
C ASP A 157 -7.12 22.32 1.88
N ALA A 158 -7.61 21.35 1.11
CA ALA A 158 -8.69 21.58 0.18
C ALA A 158 -10.01 21.93 0.86
N VAL A 159 -10.35 21.28 1.96
CA VAL A 159 -11.55 21.62 2.74
C VAL A 159 -11.45 23.04 3.32
N GLU A 160 -10.26 23.46 3.77
CA GLU A 160 -10.04 24.84 4.23
C GLU A 160 -10.21 25.85 3.08
N VAL A 161 -9.76 25.53 1.88
CA VAL A 161 -10.01 26.38 0.69
C VAL A 161 -11.50 26.50 0.39
N VAL A 162 -12.27 25.41 0.50
CA VAL A 162 -13.74 25.46 0.28
C VAL A 162 -14.40 26.40 1.30
N LYS A 163 -14.02 26.32 2.57
CA LYS A 163 -14.53 27.22 3.61
C LYS A 163 -14.15 28.67 3.35
N ALA A 164 -12.91 28.92 2.91
CA ALA A 164 -12.47 30.26 2.54
C ALA A 164 -13.28 30.83 1.36
N LEU A 165 -13.57 29.99 0.35
CA LEU A 165 -14.44 30.35 -0.78
C LEU A 165 -15.86 30.70 -0.34
N GLU A 166 -16.39 29.99 0.66
CA GLU A 166 -17.72 30.23 1.24
C GLU A 166 -17.79 31.60 1.94
N VAL A 167 -16.78 31.93 2.75
CA VAL A 167 -16.67 33.26 3.38
C VAL A 167 -16.45 34.36 2.33
N ALA A 168 -15.59 34.12 1.34
CA ALA A 168 -15.32 35.05 0.25
C ALA A 168 -16.58 35.37 -0.56
N ALA A 169 -17.41 34.37 -0.86
CA ALA A 169 -18.69 34.56 -1.53
C ALA A 169 -19.64 35.43 -0.69
N ALA A 170 -19.77 35.14 0.61
CA ALA A 170 -20.61 35.93 1.51
C ALA A 170 -20.15 37.39 1.66
N LEU A 171 -18.84 37.65 1.57
CA LEU A 171 -18.24 38.98 1.64
C LEU A 171 -18.07 39.65 0.27
N ASN A 172 -18.39 38.96 -0.83
CA ASN A 172 -18.12 39.38 -2.20
C ASN A 172 -16.65 39.79 -2.42
N SER A 173 -15.69 39.02 -1.87
CA SER A 173 -14.26 39.32 -1.89
C SER A 173 -13.42 38.05 -2.15
N PHE A 174 -12.91 37.91 -3.38
CA PHE A 174 -12.28 36.67 -3.87
C PHE A 174 -10.74 36.74 -4.02
N ASP A 175 -10.12 37.87 -3.67
CA ASP A 175 -8.75 38.21 -4.12
C ASP A 175 -7.62 37.36 -3.50
N ASN A 176 -7.90 36.47 -2.55
CA ASN A 176 -6.86 35.79 -1.75
C ASN A 176 -6.82 34.24 -1.85
N ILE A 177 -7.57 33.62 -2.78
CA ILE A 177 -7.76 32.16 -2.78
C ILE A 177 -6.93 31.40 -3.85
N ASN A 178 -6.50 32.08 -4.92
CA ASN A 178 -5.80 31.45 -6.06
C ASN A 178 -4.53 30.68 -5.66
N ASN A 179 -3.69 31.28 -4.81
CA ASN A 179 -2.41 30.70 -4.42
C ASN A 179 -2.57 29.36 -3.66
N GLN A 180 -3.65 29.20 -2.92
CA GLN A 180 -3.90 27.96 -2.16
C GLN A 180 -4.34 26.82 -3.09
N MET A 181 -5.19 27.11 -4.09
CA MET A 181 -5.62 26.10 -5.07
C MET A 181 -4.44 25.58 -5.90
N GLU A 182 -3.61 26.48 -6.43
CA GLU A 182 -2.41 26.10 -7.20
C GLU A 182 -1.45 25.24 -6.38
N SER A 183 -1.29 25.54 -5.09
CA SER A 183 -0.46 24.75 -4.18
C SER A 183 -0.99 23.32 -4.01
N ILE A 184 -2.31 23.14 -3.88
CA ILE A 184 -2.94 21.81 -3.75
C ILE A 184 -2.75 21.03 -5.05
N GLU A 185 -3.01 21.64 -6.20
CA GLU A 185 -2.85 21.01 -7.53
C GLU A 185 -1.40 20.53 -7.75
N GLY A 186 -0.41 21.38 -7.47
CA GLY A 186 1.00 21.07 -7.66
C GLY A 186 1.52 19.91 -6.80
N ARG A 187 0.86 19.60 -5.68
CA ARG A 187 1.26 18.50 -4.77
C ARG A 187 0.73 17.13 -5.20
N VAL A 188 -0.35 17.06 -5.98
CA VAL A 188 -1.01 15.79 -6.29
C VAL A 188 -0.10 14.84 -7.07
N GLU A 189 0.56 15.33 -8.12
CA GLU A 189 1.36 14.48 -8.99
C GLU A 189 2.48 13.78 -8.20
N GLY A 190 3.24 14.54 -7.40
CA GLY A 190 4.33 14.00 -6.58
C GLY A 190 3.85 12.93 -5.60
N ILE A 191 2.70 13.15 -4.94
CA ILE A 191 2.12 12.16 -4.03
C ILE A 191 1.74 10.87 -4.78
N MET A 192 1.19 10.99 -5.98
CA MET A 192 0.78 9.82 -6.77
C MET A 192 1.97 9.04 -7.31
N GLN A 193 3.05 9.73 -7.68
CA GLN A 193 4.31 9.09 -8.06
C GLN A 193 4.90 8.30 -6.87
N GLU A 194 4.94 8.89 -5.67
CA GLU A 194 5.40 8.22 -4.44
C GLU A 194 4.58 6.94 -4.14
N LEU A 195 3.25 7.01 -4.26
CA LEU A 195 2.39 5.83 -4.08
C LEU A 195 2.58 4.77 -5.17
N ASN A 196 3.00 5.17 -6.38
CA ASN A 196 3.25 4.22 -7.47
C ASN A 196 4.52 3.39 -7.22
N VAL A 197 5.54 3.99 -6.62
CA VAL A 197 6.76 3.28 -6.21
C VAL A 197 6.42 2.10 -5.30
N ALA A 198 5.46 2.28 -4.38
CA ALA A 198 4.99 1.22 -3.49
C ALA A 198 4.50 -0.02 -4.24
N VAL A 199 3.70 0.18 -5.29
CA VAL A 199 3.21 -0.90 -6.14
C VAL A 199 4.38 -1.58 -6.83
N VAL A 200 5.22 -0.82 -7.53
CA VAL A 200 6.36 -1.36 -8.30
C VAL A 200 7.31 -2.19 -7.41
N GLU A 201 7.71 -1.66 -6.27
CA GLU A 201 8.60 -2.39 -5.34
C GLU A 201 7.93 -3.62 -4.72
N SER A 202 6.61 -3.56 -4.47
CA SER A 202 5.87 -4.74 -3.99
C SER A 202 5.78 -5.83 -5.05
N LYS A 203 5.60 -5.47 -6.33
CA LYS A 203 5.57 -6.43 -7.44
C LYS A 203 6.90 -7.20 -7.56
N LYS A 204 8.02 -6.50 -7.39
CA LYS A 204 9.36 -7.11 -7.42
C LYS A 204 9.47 -8.30 -6.47
N LEU A 205 8.93 -8.21 -5.24
CA LEU A 205 9.03 -9.28 -4.24
C LEU A 205 8.44 -10.63 -4.68
N TYR A 206 7.53 -10.65 -5.66
CA TYR A 206 6.98 -11.91 -6.16
C TYR A 206 7.28 -12.19 -7.64
N GLU A 207 7.72 -11.20 -8.41
CA GLU A 207 8.08 -11.32 -9.83
C GLU A 207 9.56 -11.64 -10.06
N LYS A 208 10.46 -11.16 -9.19
CA LYS A 208 11.92 -11.34 -9.35
C LYS A 208 12.47 -12.51 -8.55
N LYS A 209 13.65 -13.00 -8.95
CA LYS A 209 14.41 -13.94 -8.12
C LYS A 209 14.90 -13.22 -6.86
N ILE A 210 14.95 -13.92 -5.73
CA ILE A 210 15.35 -13.30 -4.44
C ILE A 210 16.76 -12.71 -4.48
N THR A 211 17.63 -13.23 -5.35
CA THR A 211 18.98 -12.70 -5.60
C THR A 211 18.98 -11.34 -6.31
N GLU A 212 17.94 -11.04 -7.09
CA GLU A 212 17.74 -9.77 -7.82
C GLU A 212 16.98 -8.73 -6.98
N LEU A 213 16.52 -9.09 -5.78
CA LEU A 213 15.83 -8.17 -4.85
C LEU A 213 16.80 -7.32 -4.02
N GLY A 214 18.07 -7.73 -3.95
CA GLY A 214 19.14 -7.06 -3.21
C GLY A 214 19.98 -6.08 -4.02
N GLU A 215 19.74 -5.99 -5.33
CA GLU A 215 20.27 -4.98 -6.25
C GLU A 215 19.30 -3.79 -6.34
#